data_AF-A0A0V0J8A1-F1
#
_entry.id   AF-A0A0V0J8A1-F1
#
_cell.length_a   1.000
_cell.length_b   1.000
_cell.length_c   1.000
_cell.angle_alpha   90.00
_cell.angle_beta   90.00
_cell.angle_gamma   90.00
#
_symmetry.space_group_name_H-M   'P 1'
#
loop_
_entity.id
_entity.type
_entity.pdbx_description
1 polymer ?
#
loop_
_entity_poly.entity_id
_entity_poly.type
_entity_poly.pdbx_seq_one_letter_code
_entity_poly.pdbx_strand_id
1 'polypeptide(L)'
;MDYFSIQDDMLIKNHEYNWECGFCGKRFYDAHFLEKHFDNRHNETLLLREHSFCLADLCPILRCDAVRPVELGELSLFWRAAICQEKYFDNLRSQCRALIQSCPVGISAKVDRDWKAILDELLCSRLTCDSYWKTSDDESLSTVTMCKVFAVCLGVTAYALAISLRILSYNSETYY
;
A
#
# COMPACT_ATOMS: atom_id res chain seq x y z
N MET A 1 -15.52 8.01 13.47
CA MET A 1 -16.20 7.26 12.38
C MET A 1 -15.92 8.00 11.08
N ASP A 2 -15.77 7.30 9.96
CA ASP A 2 -15.61 7.97 8.66
C ASP A 2 -16.91 8.69 8.29
N TYR A 3 -16.82 10.00 8.07
CA TYR A 3 -18.02 10.81 7.86
C TYR A 3 -18.68 10.56 6.49
N PHE A 4 -17.92 10.04 5.51
CA PHE A 4 -18.45 9.68 4.19
C PHE A 4 -19.04 8.27 4.11
N SER A 5 -18.87 7.45 5.14
CA SER A 5 -19.31 6.04 5.13
C SER A 5 -20.77 5.85 4.69
N ILE A 6 -21.68 6.69 5.19
CA ILE A 6 -23.11 6.60 4.84
C ILE A 6 -23.36 6.96 3.37
N GLN A 7 -22.62 7.94 2.83
CA GLN A 7 -22.78 8.34 1.42
C GLN A 7 -22.20 7.27 0.49
N ASP A 8 -21.06 6.69 0.85
CA ASP A 8 -20.43 5.60 0.10
C ASP A 8 -21.34 4.36 0.05
N ASP A 9 -22.00 4.01 1.15
CA ASP A 9 -22.97 2.91 1.21
C ASP A 9 -24.19 3.13 0.30
N MET A 10 -24.50 4.40 -0.03
CA MET A 10 -25.61 4.78 -0.91
C MET A 10 -25.19 5.00 -2.36
N LEU A 11 -23.92 4.77 -2.68
CA LEU A 11 -23.39 4.85 -4.03
C LEU A 11 -23.53 3.50 -4.72
N ILE A 12 -24.62 3.33 -5.48
CA ILE A 12 -24.97 2.03 -6.09
C ILE A 12 -24.53 2.01 -7.55
N LYS A 13 -23.48 1.24 -7.86
CA LYS A 13 -23.08 0.96 -9.25
C LYS A 13 -23.88 -0.20 -9.83
N ASN A 14 -24.81 0.10 -10.73
CA ASN A 14 -25.56 -0.92 -11.45
C ASN A 14 -24.84 -1.34 -12.75
N HIS A 15 -24.24 -0.38 -13.45
CA HIS A 15 -23.46 -0.59 -14.67
C HIS A 15 -22.36 0.48 -14.76
N GLU A 16 -21.45 0.36 -15.72
CA GLU A 16 -20.38 1.34 -15.99
C GLU A 16 -20.88 2.79 -16.14
N TYR A 17 -22.04 2.96 -16.75
CA TYR A 17 -22.69 4.27 -16.98
C TYR A 17 -24.03 4.43 -16.26
N ASN A 18 -24.24 3.66 -15.19
CA ASN A 18 -25.52 3.65 -14.48
C ASN A 18 -25.26 3.57 -12.98
N TRP A 19 -25.26 4.75 -12.38
CA TRP A 19 -25.06 4.97 -10.95
C TRP A 19 -26.38 5.41 -10.33
N GLU A 20 -26.70 4.90 -9.16
CA GLU A 20 -27.97 5.15 -8.50
C GLU A 20 -27.77 5.66 -7.09
N CYS A 21 -28.53 6.70 -6.73
CA CYS A 21 -28.60 7.25 -5.40
C CYS A 21 -29.44 6.34 -4.50
N GLY A 22 -28.83 5.69 -3.51
CA GLY A 22 -29.53 4.84 -2.54
C GLY A 22 -30.55 5.57 -1.67
N PHE A 23 -30.42 6.90 -1.51
CA PHE A 23 -31.37 7.70 -0.71
C PHE A 23 -32.70 7.98 -1.43
N CYS A 24 -32.68 8.17 -2.75
CA CYS A 24 -33.87 8.63 -3.49
C CYS A 24 -34.13 7.94 -4.84
N GLY A 25 -33.28 6.99 -5.25
CA GLY A 25 -33.41 6.19 -6.47
C GLY A 25 -33.09 6.92 -7.78
N LYS A 26 -32.56 8.15 -7.73
CA LYS A 26 -32.15 8.89 -8.94
C LYS A 26 -30.92 8.25 -9.58
N ARG A 27 -30.92 8.21 -10.91
CA ARG A 27 -29.85 7.59 -11.71
C ARG A 27 -29.00 8.64 -12.40
N PHE A 28 -27.72 8.34 -12.52
CA PHE A 28 -26.69 9.21 -13.07
C PHE A 28 -25.79 8.40 -14.01
N TYR A 29 -25.23 9.09 -15.00
CA TYR A 29 -24.35 8.47 -15.99
C TYR A 29 -22.94 8.19 -15.43
N ASP A 30 -22.51 8.96 -14.43
CA ASP A 30 -21.17 8.89 -13.84
C ASP A 30 -21.28 9.00 -12.31
N ALA A 31 -20.37 8.34 -11.60
CA ALA A 31 -20.21 8.45 -10.15
C ALA A 31 -20.01 9.90 -9.72
N HIS A 32 -19.23 10.68 -10.49
CA HIS A 32 -18.97 12.08 -10.16
C HIS A 32 -20.25 12.92 -10.07
N PHE A 33 -21.22 12.68 -10.95
CA PHE A 33 -22.50 13.40 -10.91
C PHE A 33 -23.39 12.97 -9.75
N LEU A 34 -23.27 11.71 -9.32
CA LEU A 34 -23.97 11.19 -8.14
C LEU A 34 -23.38 11.76 -6.84
N GLU A 35 -22.06 11.81 -6.70
CA GLU A 35 -21.38 12.44 -5.56
C GLU A 35 -21.77 13.91 -5.43
N LYS A 36 -21.69 14.66 -6.53
CA LYS A 36 -22.15 16.05 -6.58
C LYS A 36 -23.64 16.18 -6.23
N HIS A 37 -24.46 15.18 -6.53
CA HIS A 37 -25.86 15.17 -6.13
C HIS A 37 -26.01 15.05 -4.61
N PHE A 38 -25.19 14.22 -3.94
CA PHE A 38 -25.18 14.13 -2.48
C PHE A 38 -24.88 15.48 -1.83
N ASP A 39 -23.84 16.19 -2.28
CA ASP A 39 -23.48 17.51 -1.74
C ASP A 39 -24.60 18.56 -1.85
N ASN A 40 -25.43 18.45 -2.87
CA ASN A 40 -26.49 19.43 -3.14
C ASN A 40 -27.84 19.06 -2.52
N ARG A 41 -28.11 17.78 -2.28
CA ARG A 41 -29.45 17.27 -1.94
C ARG A 41 -29.51 16.39 -0.71
N HIS A 42 -28.38 15.84 -0.29
CA HIS A 42 -28.20 14.97 0.87
C HIS A 42 -27.00 15.44 1.70
N ASN A 43 -26.82 16.75 1.86
CA ASN A 43 -25.71 17.30 2.64
C ASN A 43 -25.95 17.16 4.15
N GLU A 44 -27.19 16.92 4.55
CA GLU A 44 -27.61 16.67 5.91
C GLU A 44 -27.05 15.34 6.46
N THR A 45 -26.65 14.41 5.60
CA THR A 45 -26.01 13.16 6.04
C THR A 45 -24.60 13.41 6.61
N LEU A 46 -24.03 14.60 6.38
CA LEU A 46 -22.72 15.01 6.87
C LEU A 46 -22.77 15.68 8.27
N LEU A 47 -23.94 15.75 8.91
CA LEU A 47 -24.15 16.48 10.17
C LEU A 47 -23.52 15.82 11.41
N LEU A 48 -23.01 14.60 11.31
CA LEU A 48 -22.26 13.93 12.38
C LEU A 48 -20.81 14.42 12.37
N ARG A 49 -20.58 15.68 12.74
CA ARG A 49 -19.23 16.30 12.74
C ARG A 49 -18.48 16.08 14.05
N GLU A 50 -19.18 15.78 15.14
CA GLU A 50 -18.55 15.55 16.43
C GLU A 50 -17.90 14.16 16.43
N HIS A 51 -16.56 14.14 16.48
CA HIS A 51 -15.72 12.93 16.49
C HIS A 51 -15.73 12.11 15.18
N SER A 52 -16.02 12.75 14.05
CA SER A 52 -15.82 12.16 12.71
C SER A 52 -14.60 12.76 12.00
N PHE A 53 -14.04 12.00 11.07
CA PHE A 53 -12.87 12.38 10.27
C PHE A 53 -12.97 11.71 8.90
N CYS A 54 -12.31 12.26 7.89
CA CYS A 54 -12.17 11.57 6.60
C CYS A 54 -11.08 10.51 6.71
N LEU A 55 -11.36 9.24 6.37
CA LEU A 55 -10.32 8.21 6.38
C LEU A 55 -9.21 8.50 5.34
N ALA A 56 -9.53 9.19 4.24
CA ALA A 56 -8.54 9.57 3.24
C ALA A 56 -7.47 10.52 3.79
N ASP A 57 -7.78 11.34 4.80
CA ASP A 57 -6.79 12.22 5.44
C ASP A 57 -5.74 11.41 6.21
N LEU A 58 -6.08 10.19 6.63
CA LEU A 58 -5.16 9.26 7.28
C LEU A 58 -4.40 8.38 6.30
N CYS A 59 -4.61 8.49 4.98
CA CYS A 59 -3.94 7.64 4.01
C CYS A 59 -2.41 7.65 4.08
N PRO A 60 -1.73 8.78 4.38
CA PRO A 60 -0.29 8.77 4.62
C PRO A 60 0.10 7.93 5.85
N ILE A 61 -0.73 7.82 6.87
CA ILE A 61 -0.46 6.98 8.05
C ILE A 61 -0.84 5.52 7.78
N LEU A 62 -1.96 5.29 7.08
CA LEU A 62 -2.46 3.97 6.72
C LEU A 62 -1.74 3.34 5.52
N ARG A 63 -0.75 4.05 4.94
CA ARG A 63 0.06 3.60 3.81
C ARG A 63 -0.79 3.23 2.59
N CYS A 64 -1.87 3.97 2.32
CA CYS A 64 -2.81 3.68 1.23
C CYS A 64 -2.08 3.49 -0.10
N ASP A 65 -1.09 4.34 -0.39
CA ASP A 65 -0.31 4.28 -1.62
C ASP A 65 0.52 3.00 -1.78
N ALA A 66 0.98 2.42 -0.67
CA ALA A 66 1.75 1.18 -0.68
C ALA A 66 0.84 -0.05 -0.81
N VAL A 67 -0.34 -0.02 -0.18
CA VAL A 67 -1.29 -1.16 -0.17
C VAL A 67 -2.17 -1.19 -1.41
N ARG A 68 -2.58 -0.02 -1.90
CA ARG A 68 -3.37 0.16 -3.11
C ARG A 68 -2.68 1.20 -3.98
N PRO A 69 -1.62 0.82 -4.70
CA PRO A 69 -1.08 1.71 -5.70
C PRO A 69 -2.19 2.01 -6.70
N VAL A 70 -2.57 3.28 -6.79
CA VAL A 70 -3.34 3.79 -7.91
C VAL A 70 -2.66 3.32 -9.20
N GLU A 71 -3.40 3.09 -10.28
CA GLU A 71 -2.93 2.56 -11.59
C GLU A 71 -1.86 3.42 -12.31
N LEU A 72 -1.10 4.24 -11.58
CA LEU A 72 0.12 4.92 -12.01
C LEU A 72 1.26 3.95 -12.38
N GLY A 73 1.09 2.63 -12.19
CA GLY A 73 2.04 1.58 -12.58
C GLY A 73 3.25 1.46 -11.64
N GLU A 74 3.95 0.32 -11.72
CA GLU A 74 5.10 -0.03 -10.84
C GLU A 74 6.21 1.02 -10.82
N LEU A 75 6.41 1.72 -11.94
CA LEU A 75 7.42 2.77 -12.07
C LEU A 75 7.14 3.96 -11.15
N SER A 76 5.87 4.28 -10.87
CA SER A 76 5.50 5.41 -10.01
C SER A 76 5.82 5.16 -8.54
N LEU A 77 5.60 3.93 -8.04
CA LEU A 77 5.97 3.52 -6.68
C LEU A 77 7.48 3.60 -6.47
N PHE A 78 8.26 3.12 -7.44
CA PHE A 78 9.71 3.20 -7.40
C PHE A 78 10.21 4.64 -7.22
N TRP A 79 9.71 5.60 -8.00
CA TRP A 79 10.13 6.99 -7.89
C TRP A 79 9.71 7.63 -6.56
N ARG A 80 8.54 7.28 -6.03
CA ARG A 80 8.09 7.78 -4.72
C ARG A 80 8.96 7.25 -3.57
N ALA A 81 9.41 6.00 -3.68
CA ALA A 81 10.40 5.45 -2.75
C ALA A 81 11.78 6.10 -2.92
N ALA A 82 12.20 6.37 -4.16
CA ALA A 82 13.50 6.98 -4.45
C ALA A 82 13.60 8.46 -4.01
N ILE A 83 12.50 9.22 -4.08
CA ILE A 83 12.44 10.64 -3.70
C ILE A 83 12.05 10.79 -2.21
N CYS A 84 12.31 9.78 -1.39
CA CYS A 84 11.91 9.79 0.01
C CYS A 84 12.59 10.90 0.83
N GLN A 85 11.83 11.51 1.74
CA GLN A 85 12.34 12.52 2.68
C GLN A 85 12.15 12.03 4.13
N GLU A 86 13.25 11.75 4.82
CA GLU A 86 13.24 11.28 6.22
C GLU A 86 12.48 12.23 7.14
N LYS A 87 12.71 13.55 7.00
CA LYS A 87 12.05 14.57 7.81
C LYS A 87 10.51 14.54 7.68
N TYR A 88 10.00 14.25 6.49
CA TYR A 88 8.55 14.10 6.27
C TYR A 88 8.02 12.90 7.04
N PHE A 89 8.70 11.76 6.96
CA PHE A 89 8.30 10.54 7.66
C PHE A 89 8.47 10.63 9.18
N ASP A 90 9.48 11.36 9.68
CA ASP A 90 9.62 11.63 11.12
C ASP A 90 8.45 12.44 11.67
N ASN A 91 8.03 13.48 10.92
CA ASN A 91 6.85 14.26 11.28
C ASN A 91 5.57 13.41 11.21
N LEU A 92 5.43 12.61 10.16
CA LEU A 92 4.27 11.74 9.95
C LEU A 92 4.17 10.65 11.05
N ARG A 93 5.30 10.07 11.44
CA ARG A 93 5.42 9.12 12.55
C ARG A 93 5.03 9.76 13.87
N SER A 94 5.42 11.01 14.09
CA SER A 94 5.04 11.76 15.30
C SER A 94 3.54 12.04 15.35
N GLN A 95 2.93 12.41 14.21
CA GLN A 95 1.48 12.58 14.09
C GLN A 95 0.73 11.27 14.35
N CYS A 96 1.20 10.16 13.78
CA CYS A 96 0.66 8.82 14.03
C CYS A 96 0.63 8.47 15.52
N ARG A 97 1.75 8.69 16.23
CA ARG A 97 1.84 8.44 17.67
C ARG A 97 0.90 9.32 18.48
N ALA A 98 0.79 10.60 18.13
CA ALA A 98 -0.14 11.51 18.79
C ALA A 98 -1.60 11.08 18.61
N LEU A 99 -1.98 10.60 17.42
CA LEU A 99 -3.31 10.07 17.14
C LEU A 99 -3.60 8.79 17.92
N ILE A 100 -2.65 7.86 17.99
CA ILE A 100 -2.80 6.64 18.79
C ILE A 100 -2.97 6.98 20.27
N GLN A 101 -2.21 7.96 20.78
CA GLN A 101 -2.29 8.39 22.17
C GLN A 101 -3.62 9.06 22.52
N SER A 102 -4.21 9.82 21.58
CA SER A 102 -5.47 10.53 21.79
C SER A 102 -6.72 9.64 21.71
N CYS A 103 -6.60 8.42 21.20
CA CYS A 103 -7.68 7.42 21.21
C CYS A 103 -7.91 6.86 22.63
N PRO A 104 -9.08 7.10 23.24
CA PRO A 104 -9.43 6.49 24.52
C PRO A 104 -10.02 5.08 24.30
N VAL A 105 -9.33 4.03 24.73
CA VAL A 105 -9.94 2.69 24.79
C VAL A 105 -10.66 2.53 26.13
N GLY A 106 -11.99 2.65 26.13
CA GLY A 106 -12.84 2.72 27.33
C GLY A 106 -13.00 1.43 28.16
N ILE A 107 -12.02 0.52 28.18
CA ILE A 107 -12.18 -0.83 28.76
C ILE A 107 -11.23 -1.07 29.95
N SER A 108 -9.97 -0.63 29.88
CA SER A 108 -8.99 -0.75 30.98
C SER A 108 -7.67 -0.05 30.62
N ALA A 109 -6.97 0.52 31.61
CA ALA A 109 -5.66 1.15 31.40
C ALA A 109 -4.57 0.17 30.91
N LYS A 110 -4.69 -1.13 31.22
CA LYS A 110 -3.76 -2.15 30.68
C LYS A 110 -4.04 -2.40 29.20
N VAL A 111 -5.30 -2.61 28.85
CA VAL A 111 -5.74 -2.84 27.47
C VAL A 111 -5.41 -1.64 26.59
N ASP A 112 -5.59 -0.42 27.11
CA ASP A 112 -5.23 0.81 26.41
C ASP A 112 -3.73 0.88 26.08
N ARG A 113 -2.85 0.54 27.03
CA ARG A 113 -1.40 0.49 26.78
C ARG A 113 -1.01 -0.59 25.77
N ASP A 114 -1.53 -1.81 25.95
CA ASP A 114 -1.20 -2.95 25.09
C ASP A 114 -1.65 -2.68 23.65
N TRP A 115 -2.87 -2.15 23.47
CA TRP A 115 -3.40 -1.75 22.17
C TRP A 115 -2.58 -0.65 21.51
N LYS A 116 -2.22 0.40 22.25
CA LYS A 116 -1.38 1.50 21.74
C LYS A 116 -0.01 1.01 21.29
N ALA A 117 0.60 0.08 22.02
CA ALA A 117 1.87 -0.52 21.64
C ALA A 117 1.77 -1.34 20.34
N ILE A 118 0.70 -2.14 20.21
CA ILE A 118 0.45 -2.92 18.99
C ILE A 118 0.25 -2.00 17.78
N LEU A 119 -0.55 -0.94 17.93
CA LEU A 119 -0.78 0.01 16.84
C LEU A 119 0.48 0.80 16.46
N ASP A 120 1.32 1.19 17.43
CA ASP A 120 2.59 1.87 17.13
C ASP A 120 3.49 0.95 16.29
N GLU A 121 3.59 -0.33 16.63
CA GLU A 121 4.42 -1.29 15.90
C GLU A 121 3.89 -1.59 14.49
N LEU A 122 2.58 -1.76 14.34
CA LEU A 122 1.97 -2.08 13.04
C LEU A 122 1.90 -0.89 12.10
N LEU A 123 1.68 0.32 12.63
CA LEU A 123 1.45 1.53 11.82
C LEU A 123 2.64 2.48 11.90
N CYS A 124 2.93 3.05 13.07
CA CYS A 124 3.84 4.18 13.18
C CYS A 124 5.32 3.78 12.97
N SER A 125 5.76 2.62 13.45
CA SER A 125 7.12 2.09 13.24
C SER A 125 7.40 1.83 11.76
N ARG A 126 6.36 1.61 10.94
CA ARG A 126 6.46 1.43 9.48
C ARG A 126 6.55 2.75 8.70
N LEU A 127 6.42 3.90 9.37
CA LEU A 127 6.53 5.22 8.75
C LEU A 127 8.00 5.66 8.68
N THR A 128 8.77 4.95 7.86
CA THR A 128 10.17 5.26 7.53
C THR A 128 10.42 5.06 6.04
N CYS A 129 11.44 5.73 5.48
CA CYS A 129 11.79 5.57 4.08
C CYS A 129 12.07 4.11 3.69
N ASP A 130 12.70 3.34 4.60
CA ASP A 130 13.02 1.94 4.36
C ASP A 130 11.80 1.01 4.41
N SER A 131 10.79 1.30 5.22
CA SER A 131 9.71 0.34 5.50
C SER A 131 8.33 0.74 4.95
N TYR A 132 8.12 2.01 4.62
CA TYR A 132 6.81 2.54 4.23
C TYR A 132 6.27 1.94 2.94
N TRP A 133 7.14 1.64 1.98
CA TRP A 133 6.74 1.12 0.67
C TRP A 133 6.77 -0.41 0.59
N LYS A 134 7.33 -1.12 1.58
CA LYS A 134 7.45 -2.59 1.58
C LYS A 134 6.09 -3.25 1.78
N THR A 135 5.65 -4.05 0.82
CA THR A 135 4.45 -4.90 0.93
C THR A 135 4.83 -6.34 1.28
N SER A 136 3.85 -7.18 1.67
CA SER A 136 4.08 -8.61 1.91
C SER A 136 4.57 -9.37 0.68
N ASP A 137 4.31 -8.85 -0.52
CA ASP A 137 4.69 -9.49 -1.78
C ASP A 137 6.16 -9.24 -2.15
N ASP A 138 6.74 -8.11 -1.73
CA ASP A 138 8.15 -7.76 -1.98
C ASP A 138 9.15 -8.74 -1.34
N GLU A 139 8.76 -9.38 -0.23
CA GLU A 139 9.60 -10.36 0.48
C GLU A 139 9.73 -11.68 -0.32
N SER A 140 8.69 -12.04 -1.06
CA SER A 140 8.66 -13.23 -1.94
C SER A 140 9.36 -12.99 -3.29
N LEU A 141 9.29 -11.76 -3.81
CA LEU A 141 9.90 -11.41 -5.09
C LEU A 141 11.43 -11.33 -5.00
N SER A 142 11.96 -10.88 -3.87
CA SER A 142 13.41 -10.81 -3.63
C SER A 142 14.05 -12.21 -3.62
N THR A 143 13.43 -13.19 -2.95
CA THR A 143 13.92 -14.57 -2.92
C THR A 143 13.87 -15.25 -4.30
N VAL A 144 12.78 -15.08 -5.04
CA VAL A 144 12.66 -15.62 -6.41
C VAL A 144 13.68 -15.00 -7.37
N THR A 145 13.92 -13.69 -7.26
CA THR A 145 14.89 -12.98 -8.08
C THR A 145 16.31 -13.45 -7.80
N MET A 146 16.66 -13.63 -6.53
CA MET A 146 17.97 -14.18 -6.15
C MET A 146 18.16 -15.61 -6.68
N CYS A 147 17.15 -16.48 -6.57
CA CYS A 147 17.21 -17.84 -7.13
C CYS A 147 17.46 -17.85 -8.65
N LYS A 148 16.83 -16.94 -9.40
CA LYS A 148 17.06 -16.81 -10.86
C LYS A 148 18.50 -16.39 -11.16
N VAL A 149 19.04 -15.42 -10.44
CA VAL A 149 20.44 -14.97 -10.60
C VAL A 149 21.41 -16.12 -10.34
N PHE A 150 21.24 -16.86 -9.24
CA PHE A 150 22.08 -18.01 -8.92
C PHE A 150 22.01 -19.10 -9.99
N ALA A 151 20.82 -19.43 -10.50
CA ALA A 151 20.65 -20.42 -11.57
C ALA A 151 21.40 -20.03 -12.85
N VAL A 152 21.33 -18.75 -13.24
CA VAL A 152 22.08 -18.23 -14.40
C VAL A 152 23.58 -18.32 -14.16
N CYS A 153 24.08 -17.89 -12.99
CA CYS A 153 25.51 -17.95 -12.67
C CYS A 153 26.04 -19.40 -12.71
N LEU A 154 25.31 -20.35 -12.11
CA LEU A 154 25.68 -21.77 -12.15
C LEU A 154 25.71 -22.30 -13.59
N GLY A 155 24.73 -21.93 -14.42
CA GLY A 155 24.70 -22.31 -15.84
C GLY A 155 25.92 -21.79 -16.61
N VAL A 156 26.29 -20.52 -16.42
CA VAL A 156 27.46 -19.91 -17.08
C VAL A 156 28.76 -20.59 -16.65
N THR A 157 28.92 -20.85 -15.34
CA THR A 157 30.13 -21.52 -14.82
C THR A 157 30.26 -22.96 -15.32
N ALA A 158 29.16 -23.72 -15.34
CA ALA A 158 29.14 -25.08 -15.88
C ALA A 158 29.47 -25.11 -17.37
N TYR A 159 28.93 -24.16 -18.15
CA TYR A 159 29.23 -24.04 -19.57
C TYR A 159 30.70 -23.71 -19.84
N ALA A 160 31.27 -22.75 -19.09
CA ALA A 160 32.68 -22.40 -19.19
C ALA A 160 33.60 -23.59 -18.86
N LEU A 161 33.30 -24.34 -17.78
CA LEU A 161 34.03 -25.54 -17.41
C LEU A 161 33.96 -26.63 -18.49
N ALA A 162 32.78 -26.84 -19.09
CA ALA A 162 32.61 -27.79 -20.17
C ALA A 162 33.48 -27.42 -21.40
N ILE A 163 33.55 -26.14 -21.75
CA ILE A 163 34.43 -25.65 -22.82
C ILE A 163 35.90 -25.89 -22.46
N SER A 164 36.32 -25.51 -21.25
CA SER A 164 37.72 -25.70 -20.84
C SER A 164 38.14 -27.17 -20.87
N LEU A 165 37.28 -28.08 -20.42
CA LEU A 165 37.52 -29.53 -20.48
C LEU A 165 37.60 -30.05 -21.91
N ARG A 166 36.74 -29.56 -22.82
CA ARG A 166 36.79 -29.92 -24.25
C ARG A 166 38.07 -29.42 -24.93
N ILE A 167 38.53 -28.22 -24.59
CA ILE A 167 39.80 -27.67 -25.10
C ILE A 167 40.98 -28.51 -24.59
N LEU A 168 40.98 -28.88 -23.31
CA LEU A 168 42.02 -29.72 -22.74
C LEU A 168 42.05 -31.13 -23.35
N SER A 169 40.89 -31.75 -23.60
CA SER A 169 40.82 -33.05 -24.27
C SER A 169 41.30 -32.98 -25.71
N TYR A 170 40.91 -31.93 -26.45
CA TYR A 170 41.37 -31.71 -27.81
C TYR A 170 42.89 -31.54 -27.89
N ASN A 171 43.46 -30.73 -26.99
CA ASN A 171 44.91 -30.54 -26.93
C ASN A 171 45.64 -31.84 -26.56
N SER A 172 45.07 -32.71 -25.72
CA SER A 172 45.70 -33.99 -25.36
C SER A 172 45.76 -34.99 -26.52
N GLU A 173 44.82 -34.95 -27.47
CA GLU A 173 44.82 -35.82 -28.65
C GLU A 173 45.84 -35.38 -29.71
N THR A 174 46.22 -34.09 -29.75
CA THR A 174 47.24 -33.57 -30.69
C THR A 174 48.70 -33.82 -30.29
N TYR A 175 48.95 -34.39 -29.09
CA TYR A 175 50.30 -34.68 -28.58
C TYR A 175 50.68 -36.18 -28.60
N TYR A 176 49.90 -37.02 -29.29
CA TYR A 176 50.22 -38.43 -29.57
C TYR A 176 50.36 -38.69 -31.07
#